data_AF-A0AAF1BTG0-F1
#
_entry.id   AF-A0AAF1BTG0-F1
#
_cell.length_a   1.000
_cell.length_b   1.000
_cell.length_c   1.000
_cell.angle_alpha   90.00
_cell.angle_beta   90.00
_cell.angle_gamma   90.00
#
_symmetry.space_group_name_H-M   'P 1'
#
loop_
_entity.id
_entity.type
_entity.pdbx_description
1 polymer ?
#
loop_
_entity_poly.entity_id
_entity_poly.type
_entity_poly.pdbx_seq_one_letter_code
_entity_poly.pdbx_strand_id
1 'polypeptide(L)'
;MADTERPMYELEYPAPEMSGSRDSSVTMIVALQGYADAGHAVEAAADHLLAALDNRLVASFNNDELLDYRSRRPSVTMHDAHVSRVESLELGLRVVRDTEGRPFLLLSGPEPDMRWEAFSQAVTDLAEKFGVDKTICLYSAPMSVPHTRPLVVTAHGNFPAIKEKHPYFDSIVHLPGSAQLNIEMELDKRGKKAGGFTAMVPNYVSGSLYPAATLNLLRSVEGIADLKLPLHVLERDAAKVEEQLYEQTAENSEIMTVVLLLERQYDERLAEFKSAHPGMALPGEASLPTPEELGEAFEQYLASIDDSASLPSAHEGLPSQPGGRMPGTTDPREALNSLHSEPTAEDPTSAPHNNPGEQGGSSHEDGPNREDGATGDHDAE
;
A
#
# COMPACT_ATOMS: atom_id res chain seq x y z
N MET A 1 32.61 -16.11 -34.24
CA MET A 1 32.04 -14.78 -33.93
C MET A 1 32.01 -14.70 -32.41
N ALA A 2 32.70 -13.72 -31.83
CA ALA A 2 32.89 -13.65 -30.39
C ALA A 2 31.52 -13.51 -29.70
N ASP A 3 31.20 -14.49 -28.86
CA ASP A 3 30.14 -14.44 -27.87
C ASP A 3 30.50 -13.27 -26.93
N THR A 4 30.00 -12.09 -27.26
CA THR A 4 30.20 -10.91 -26.44
C THR A 4 29.18 -11.09 -25.33
N GLU A 5 29.64 -11.50 -24.14
CA GLU A 5 28.78 -11.71 -22.97
C GLU A 5 27.78 -10.57 -22.88
N ARG A 6 26.49 -10.88 -23.08
CA ARG A 6 25.44 -9.87 -22.99
C ARG A 6 25.44 -9.33 -21.57
N PRO A 7 25.59 -8.01 -21.38
CA PRO A 7 25.71 -7.44 -20.06
C PRO A 7 24.41 -7.66 -19.27
N MET A 8 24.55 -7.87 -17.96
CA MET A 8 23.41 -8.02 -17.03
C MET A 8 22.55 -6.75 -16.98
N TYR A 9 23.20 -5.59 -17.09
CA TYR A 9 22.57 -4.28 -17.13
C TYR A 9 23.42 -3.30 -17.94
N GLU A 10 22.77 -2.25 -18.43
CA GLU A 10 23.41 -1.08 -19.01
C GLU A 10 23.21 0.12 -18.08
N LEU A 11 24.25 0.94 -17.94
CA LEU A 11 24.16 2.18 -17.15
C LEU A 11 23.67 3.30 -18.04
N GLU A 12 22.75 4.10 -17.51
CA GLU A 12 22.27 5.30 -18.19
C GLU A 12 23.40 6.34 -18.28
N TYR A 13 23.57 6.94 -19.46
CA TYR A 13 24.57 7.97 -19.69
C TYR A 13 23.93 9.30 -20.16
N PRO A 14 24.22 10.43 -19.50
CA PRO A 14 25.08 10.59 -18.33
C PRO A 14 24.43 10.04 -17.04
N ALA A 15 25.22 9.43 -16.17
CA ALA A 15 24.73 8.91 -14.89
C ALA A 15 24.11 10.07 -14.07
N PRO A 16 22.88 9.90 -13.56
CA PRO A 16 22.24 10.96 -12.80
C PRO A 16 22.99 11.20 -11.47
N GLU A 17 23.03 12.47 -11.04
CA GLU A 17 23.71 12.83 -9.80
C GLU A 17 22.99 12.24 -8.58
N MET A 18 23.72 11.38 -7.86
CA MET A 18 23.30 10.79 -6.59
C MET A 18 23.56 11.70 -5.38
N SER A 19 24.18 12.87 -5.56
CA SER A 19 24.61 13.71 -4.44
C SER A 19 23.43 14.34 -3.71
N GLY A 20 23.12 13.82 -2.53
CA GLY A 20 22.63 14.61 -1.40
C GLY A 20 23.80 15.30 -0.67
N SER A 21 23.53 15.94 0.46
CA SER A 21 24.58 16.42 1.38
C SER A 21 25.62 15.30 1.62
N ARG A 22 26.90 15.66 1.80
CA ARG A 22 28.01 14.69 2.00
C ARG A 22 27.79 13.69 3.16
N ASP A 23 26.78 13.90 4.00
CA ASP A 23 26.41 13.07 5.16
C ASP A 23 25.09 12.28 5.01
N SER A 24 24.36 12.36 3.88
CA SER A 24 23.08 11.64 3.75
C SER A 24 23.28 10.18 3.32
N SER A 25 22.87 9.22 4.16
CA SER A 25 22.87 7.80 3.82
C SER A 25 21.85 7.49 2.72
N VAL A 26 22.27 6.88 1.60
CA VAL A 26 21.37 6.49 0.51
C VAL A 26 20.68 5.17 0.86
N THR A 27 19.35 5.14 0.77
CA THR A 27 18.55 3.91 0.90
C THR A 27 18.22 3.38 -0.49
N MET A 28 18.23 2.06 -0.67
CA MET A 28 17.67 1.40 -1.86
C MET A 28 16.38 0.66 -1.48
N ILE A 29 15.30 0.95 -2.21
CA ILE A 29 14.04 0.22 -2.13
C ILE A 29 14.00 -0.77 -3.30
N VAL A 30 13.63 -2.02 -3.01
CA VAL A 30 13.47 -3.07 -4.02
C VAL A 30 12.02 -3.52 -4.05
N ALA A 31 11.36 -3.33 -5.19
CA ALA A 31 9.96 -3.64 -5.42
C ALA A 31 9.81 -4.48 -6.71
N LEU A 32 9.98 -5.80 -6.60
CA LEU A 32 9.90 -6.70 -7.75
C LEU A 32 8.55 -7.42 -7.79
N GLN A 33 7.89 -7.38 -8.95
CA GLN A 33 6.60 -8.03 -9.18
C GLN A 33 6.79 -9.47 -9.66
N GLY A 34 6.21 -10.45 -8.96
CA GLY A 34 6.22 -11.85 -9.44
C GLY A 34 6.15 -12.92 -8.36
N TYR A 35 6.61 -12.61 -7.14
CA TYR A 35 6.65 -13.58 -6.04
C TYR A 35 5.51 -13.39 -5.04
N ALA A 36 5.53 -12.30 -4.29
CA ALA A 36 4.61 -12.02 -3.19
C ALA A 36 4.04 -10.61 -3.35
N ASP A 37 2.94 -10.51 -4.10
CA ASP A 37 2.31 -9.24 -4.45
C ASP A 37 0.78 -9.25 -4.22
N ALA A 38 0.36 -9.79 -3.06
CA ALA A 38 -1.05 -9.73 -2.68
C ALA A 38 -1.54 -8.27 -2.64
N GLY A 39 -2.72 -8.01 -3.18
CA GLY A 39 -3.24 -6.64 -3.23
C GLY A 39 -2.58 -5.75 -4.29
N HIS A 40 -1.70 -6.32 -5.14
CA HIS A 40 -0.84 -5.58 -6.10
C HIS A 40 0.01 -4.50 -5.39
N ALA A 41 0.34 -4.74 -4.12
CA ALA A 41 0.87 -3.72 -3.24
C ALA A 41 2.31 -3.28 -3.57
N VAL A 42 3.14 -4.22 -4.06
CA VAL A 42 4.55 -4.02 -4.42
C VAL A 42 4.65 -3.25 -5.73
N GLU A 43 3.95 -3.70 -6.77
CA GLU A 43 3.87 -2.99 -8.05
C GLU A 43 3.29 -1.58 -7.85
N ALA A 44 2.16 -1.45 -7.15
CA ALA A 44 1.54 -0.16 -6.88
C ALA A 44 2.43 0.77 -6.05
N ALA A 45 3.31 0.24 -5.19
CA ALA A 45 4.27 1.06 -4.44
C ALA A 45 5.32 1.67 -5.38
N ALA A 46 5.87 0.87 -6.30
CA ALA A 46 6.81 1.38 -7.30
C ALA A 46 6.14 2.40 -8.23
N ASP A 47 4.96 2.07 -8.76
CA ASP A 47 4.20 2.94 -9.67
C ASP A 47 3.86 4.27 -9.01
N HIS A 48 3.40 4.25 -7.76
CA HIS A 48 3.11 5.47 -7.00
C HIS A 48 4.34 6.36 -6.87
N LEU A 49 5.48 5.80 -6.48
CA LEU A 49 6.73 6.56 -6.34
C LEU A 49 7.20 7.14 -7.67
N LEU A 50 7.11 6.37 -8.76
CA LEU A 50 7.53 6.82 -10.10
C LEU A 50 6.59 7.86 -10.70
N ALA A 51 5.30 7.79 -10.39
CA ALA A 51 4.31 8.75 -10.86
C ALA A 51 4.33 10.06 -10.04
N ALA A 52 4.58 9.98 -8.74
CA ALA A 52 4.46 11.11 -7.83
C ALA A 52 5.76 11.91 -7.61
N LEU A 53 6.93 11.32 -7.91
CA LEU A 53 8.23 11.91 -7.59
C LEU A 53 9.15 12.04 -8.81
N ASP A 54 10.01 13.05 -8.77
CA ASP A 54 11.08 13.22 -9.76
C ASP A 54 12.02 12.03 -9.73
N ASN A 55 12.21 11.40 -10.89
CA ASN A 55 13.05 10.22 -11.02
C ASN A 55 13.81 10.17 -12.34
N ARG A 56 14.98 9.50 -12.32
CA ARG A 56 15.82 9.27 -13.50
C ARG A 56 16.38 7.86 -13.50
N LEU A 57 16.45 7.25 -14.68
CA LEU A 57 17.06 5.93 -14.86
C LEU A 57 18.56 5.98 -14.54
N VAL A 58 19.04 4.97 -13.83
CA VAL A 58 20.44 4.77 -13.46
C VAL A 58 20.99 3.55 -14.17
N ALA A 59 20.24 2.45 -14.16
CA ALA A 59 20.57 1.23 -14.87
C ALA A 59 19.31 0.55 -15.41
N SER A 60 19.41 -0.04 -16.58
CA SER A 60 18.38 -0.92 -17.16
C SER A 60 18.92 -2.34 -17.21
N PHE A 61 18.19 -3.31 -16.66
CA PHE A 61 18.56 -4.71 -16.71
C PHE A 61 18.11 -5.35 -18.03
N ASN A 62 18.89 -6.33 -18.49
CA ASN A 62 18.61 -7.00 -19.75
C ASN A 62 17.52 -8.07 -19.58
N ASN A 63 16.27 -7.71 -19.89
CA ASN A 63 15.14 -8.61 -19.76
C ASN A 63 15.16 -9.81 -20.71
N ASP A 64 15.88 -9.73 -21.84
CA ASP A 64 16.07 -10.90 -22.72
C ASP A 64 16.92 -12.00 -22.08
N GLU A 65 17.71 -11.66 -21.05
CA GLU A 65 18.53 -12.61 -20.29
C GLU A 65 17.85 -13.07 -18.99
N LEU A 66 16.82 -12.35 -18.54
CA LEU A 66 16.25 -12.49 -17.20
C LEU A 66 14.82 -13.00 -17.19
N LEU A 67 14.01 -12.71 -18.23
CA LEU A 67 12.58 -13.01 -18.24
C LEU A 67 12.24 -14.18 -19.19
N ASP A 68 11.29 -15.00 -18.76
CA ASP A 68 10.56 -15.90 -19.64
C ASP A 68 9.29 -15.20 -20.17
N TYR A 69 9.39 -14.63 -21.37
CA TYR A 69 8.28 -13.95 -22.05
C TYR A 69 7.06 -14.83 -22.33
N ARG A 70 7.18 -16.17 -22.28
CA ARG A 70 6.00 -17.05 -22.41
C ARG A 70 5.19 -17.11 -21.14
N SER A 71 5.87 -17.01 -19.99
CA SER A 71 5.26 -16.94 -18.67
C SER A 71 4.74 -15.53 -18.38
N ARG A 72 5.45 -14.49 -18.87
CA ARG A 72 5.09 -13.07 -18.71
C ARG A 72 4.95 -12.40 -20.07
N ARG A 73 3.78 -12.58 -20.70
CA ARG A 73 3.52 -12.00 -22.03
C ARG A 73 3.23 -10.50 -21.89
N PRO A 74 4.05 -9.62 -22.50
CA PRO A 74 3.75 -8.19 -22.49
C PRO A 74 2.44 -7.94 -23.22
N SER A 75 1.61 -7.07 -22.65
CA SER A 75 0.34 -6.68 -23.25
C SER A 75 0.57 -5.97 -24.59
N VAL A 76 -0.28 -6.27 -25.56
CA VAL A 76 -0.23 -5.67 -26.90
C VAL A 76 -1.51 -4.91 -27.15
N THR A 77 -1.40 -3.64 -27.53
CA THR A 77 -2.53 -2.83 -27.96
C THR A 77 -2.69 -2.95 -29.48
N MET A 78 -3.92 -3.27 -29.91
CA MET A 78 -4.32 -3.19 -31.32
C MET A 78 -5.19 -1.95 -31.53
N HIS A 79 -4.86 -1.17 -32.55
CA HIS A 79 -5.66 -0.04 -33.01
C HIS A 79 -5.92 -0.26 -34.50
N ASP A 80 -7.13 -0.04 -35.02
CA ASP A 80 -7.50 -0.26 -36.43
C ASP A 80 -6.88 -1.53 -37.08
N ALA A 81 -7.03 -2.68 -36.42
CA ALA A 81 -6.49 -3.98 -36.86
C ALA A 81 -4.95 -4.04 -37.07
N HIS A 82 -4.19 -3.09 -36.52
CA HIS A 82 -2.72 -3.12 -36.48
C HIS A 82 -2.20 -3.10 -35.04
N VAL A 83 -1.07 -3.77 -34.82
CA VAL A 83 -0.34 -3.65 -33.55
C VAL A 83 0.22 -2.24 -33.46
N SER A 84 -0.27 -1.46 -32.50
CA SER A 84 0.13 -0.05 -32.33
C SER A 84 1.12 0.14 -31.18
N ARG A 85 1.07 -0.72 -30.16
CA ARG A 85 1.95 -0.67 -29.00
C ARG A 85 2.13 -2.06 -28.41
N VAL A 86 3.36 -2.37 -28.00
CA VAL A 86 3.67 -3.48 -27.10
C VAL A 86 4.16 -2.85 -25.81
N GLU A 87 3.57 -3.21 -24.67
CA GLU A 87 4.04 -2.72 -23.38
C GLU A 87 5.46 -3.22 -23.12
N SER A 88 6.32 -2.33 -22.61
CA SER A 88 7.66 -2.70 -22.21
C SER A 88 7.62 -3.28 -20.80
N LEU A 89 8.19 -4.46 -20.62
CA LEU A 89 8.54 -4.94 -19.29
C LEU A 89 9.87 -4.27 -18.95
N GLU A 90 9.89 -3.34 -18.02
CA GLU A 90 11.12 -2.65 -17.60
C GLU A 90 11.55 -3.13 -16.22
N LEU A 91 12.78 -3.65 -16.13
CA LEU A 91 13.45 -3.90 -14.86
C LEU A 91 14.58 -2.89 -14.73
N GLY A 92 14.41 -1.92 -13.84
CA GLY A 92 15.27 -0.74 -13.80
C GLY A 92 15.65 -0.31 -12.40
N LEU A 93 16.87 0.19 -12.27
CA LEU A 93 17.32 0.95 -11.11
C LEU A 93 17.19 2.44 -11.44
N ARG A 94 16.46 3.18 -10.61
CA ARG A 94 16.22 4.62 -10.78
C ARG A 94 16.67 5.36 -9.52
N VAL A 95 17.19 6.56 -9.70
CA VAL A 95 17.28 7.53 -8.61
C VAL A 95 15.96 8.27 -8.53
N VAL A 96 15.40 8.35 -7.33
CA VAL A 96 14.15 9.05 -7.04
C VAL A 96 14.45 10.08 -5.96
N ARG A 97 13.80 11.24 -6.04
CA ARG A 97 13.93 12.29 -5.03
C ARG A 97 12.61 12.41 -4.26
N ASP A 98 12.69 12.35 -2.95
CA ASP A 98 11.53 12.53 -2.07
C ASP A 98 11.01 13.99 -2.12
N THR A 99 9.96 14.31 -1.37
CA THR A 99 9.38 15.68 -1.40
C THR A 99 10.31 16.76 -0.83
N GLU A 100 11.38 16.39 -0.12
CA GLU A 100 12.44 17.28 0.37
C GLU A 100 13.67 17.31 -0.55
N GLY A 101 13.64 16.58 -1.68
CA GLY A 101 14.74 16.48 -2.63
C GLY A 101 15.83 15.46 -2.25
N ARG A 102 15.62 14.68 -1.17
CA ARG A 102 16.57 13.66 -0.72
C ARG A 102 16.58 12.48 -1.69
N PRO A 103 17.74 12.07 -2.21
CA PRO A 103 17.82 10.97 -3.15
C PRO A 103 17.72 9.61 -2.46
N PHE A 104 16.98 8.69 -3.08
CA PHE A 104 17.01 7.26 -2.79
C PHE A 104 17.02 6.48 -4.11
N LEU A 105 17.39 5.20 -4.04
CA LEU A 105 17.34 4.30 -5.19
C LEU A 105 16.07 3.46 -5.14
N LEU A 106 15.45 3.27 -6.30
CA LEU A 106 14.34 2.35 -6.50
C LEU A 106 14.72 1.34 -7.57
N LEU A 107 14.82 0.08 -7.18
CA LEU A 107 14.88 -1.07 -8.09
C LEU A 107 13.46 -1.62 -8.23
N SER A 108 12.87 -1.47 -9.42
CA SER A 108 11.49 -1.90 -9.67
C SER A 108 11.35 -2.56 -11.04
N GLY A 109 10.35 -3.45 -11.14
CA GLY A 109 10.03 -4.16 -12.38
C GLY A 109 9.62 -5.60 -12.13
N PRO A 110 9.51 -6.43 -13.20
CA PRO A 110 9.26 -7.85 -13.04
C PRO A 110 10.45 -8.51 -12.34
N GLU A 111 10.14 -9.38 -11.39
CA GLU A 111 11.13 -10.29 -10.83
C GLU A 111 11.74 -11.17 -11.94
N PRO A 112 13.08 -11.27 -12.05
CA PRO A 112 13.71 -12.18 -12.99
C PRO A 112 13.22 -13.62 -12.83
N ASP A 113 13.00 -14.32 -13.94
CA ASP A 113 12.71 -15.75 -13.93
C ASP A 113 14.01 -16.59 -13.96
N MET A 114 15.12 -15.99 -14.42
CA MET A 114 16.42 -16.64 -14.59
C MET A 114 17.57 -15.88 -13.90
N ARG A 115 18.71 -16.57 -13.75
CA ARG A 115 20.00 -15.99 -13.34
C ARG A 115 20.02 -15.22 -12.01
N TRP A 116 19.21 -15.63 -11.02
CA TRP A 116 19.10 -14.94 -9.72
C TRP A 116 20.42 -14.67 -9.01
N GLU A 117 21.39 -15.59 -9.04
CA GLU A 117 22.70 -15.37 -8.43
C GLU A 117 23.44 -14.21 -9.09
N ALA A 118 23.52 -14.20 -10.42
CA ALA A 118 24.20 -13.15 -11.18
C ALA A 118 23.46 -11.81 -11.08
N PHE A 119 22.12 -11.83 -11.09
CA PHE A 119 21.30 -10.65 -10.88
C PHE A 119 21.52 -10.04 -9.48
N SER A 120 21.52 -10.87 -8.44
CA SER A 120 21.71 -10.42 -7.05
C SER A 120 23.11 -9.85 -6.82
N GLN A 121 24.15 -10.46 -7.43
CA GLN A 121 25.50 -9.91 -7.43
C GLN A 121 25.55 -8.55 -8.12
N ALA A 122 24.94 -8.41 -9.30
CA ALA A 122 24.90 -7.16 -10.05
C ALA A 122 24.17 -6.04 -9.28
N VAL A 123 23.04 -6.34 -8.65
CA VAL A 123 22.31 -5.38 -7.79
C VAL A 123 23.17 -4.96 -6.60
N THR A 124 23.88 -5.91 -5.99
CA THR A 124 24.77 -5.62 -4.85
C THR A 124 25.97 -4.78 -5.26
N ASP A 125 26.56 -5.03 -6.43
CA ASP A 125 27.65 -4.23 -6.99
C ASP A 125 27.18 -2.79 -7.28
N LEU A 126 25.95 -2.63 -7.78
CA LEU A 126 25.32 -1.31 -7.96
C LEU A 126 25.09 -0.60 -6.62
N ALA A 127 24.58 -1.32 -5.61
CA ALA A 127 24.38 -0.77 -4.28
C ALA A 127 25.70 -0.25 -3.67
N GLU A 128 26.80 -1.00 -3.82
CA GLU A 128 28.13 -0.57 -3.39
C GLU A 128 28.64 0.63 -4.18
N LYS A 129 28.50 0.60 -5.51
CA LYS A 129 28.92 1.69 -6.41
C LYS A 129 28.25 3.02 -6.06
N PHE A 130 26.97 2.98 -5.69
CA PHE A 130 26.19 4.17 -5.34
C PHE A 130 26.17 4.49 -3.85
N GLY A 131 26.94 3.78 -3.02
CA GLY A 131 27.08 4.09 -1.60
C GLY A 131 25.80 3.87 -0.80
N VAL A 132 25.01 2.86 -1.15
CA VAL A 132 23.79 2.48 -0.41
C VAL A 132 24.18 2.03 1.01
N ASP A 133 23.58 2.65 2.03
CA ASP A 133 23.75 2.29 3.43
C ASP A 133 22.88 1.09 3.82
N LYS A 134 21.65 1.06 3.29
CA LYS A 134 20.65 0.03 3.58
C LYS A 134 19.73 -0.24 2.40
N THR A 135 19.34 -1.51 2.27
CA THR A 135 18.39 -1.98 1.25
C THR A 135 17.14 -2.52 1.92
N ILE A 136 15.97 -2.13 1.41
CA ILE A 136 14.66 -2.53 1.92
C ILE A 136 13.87 -3.17 0.79
N CYS A 137 13.55 -4.46 0.92
CA CYS A 137 12.71 -5.19 -0.01
C CYS A 137 11.23 -5.10 0.39
N LEU A 138 10.35 -4.87 -0.57
CA LEU A 138 8.90 -4.86 -0.35
C LEU A 138 8.29 -6.19 -0.75
N TYR A 139 7.40 -6.70 0.10
CA TYR A 139 6.63 -7.92 -0.10
C TYR A 139 5.19 -7.71 0.33
N SER A 140 4.28 -8.53 -0.20
CA SER A 140 2.89 -8.56 0.24
C SER A 140 2.35 -9.99 0.17
N ALA A 141 1.88 -10.51 1.31
CA ALA A 141 1.45 -11.88 1.45
C ALA A 141 -0.04 -11.97 1.78
N PRO A 142 -0.78 -12.89 1.15
CA PRO A 142 -2.16 -13.16 1.52
C PRO A 142 -2.17 -13.88 2.87
N MET A 143 -2.90 -13.33 3.85
CA MET A 143 -3.04 -13.88 5.20
C MET A 143 -4.50 -13.96 5.66
N SER A 144 -4.73 -14.82 6.65
CA SER A 144 -5.99 -14.90 7.40
C SER A 144 -6.12 -13.73 8.38
N VAL A 145 -6.27 -12.52 7.83
CA VAL A 145 -6.49 -11.27 8.57
C VAL A 145 -7.74 -10.55 8.02
N PRO A 146 -8.47 -9.78 8.84
CA PRO A 146 -9.62 -9.01 8.37
C PRO A 146 -9.20 -7.66 7.77
N HIS A 147 -9.99 -7.10 6.85
CA HIS A 147 -9.82 -5.73 6.34
C HIS A 147 -10.30 -4.67 7.35
N THR A 148 -11.03 -5.09 8.39
CA THR A 148 -11.64 -4.23 9.43
C THR A 148 -10.73 -4.00 10.65
N ARG A 149 -9.44 -4.28 10.52
CA ARG A 149 -8.40 -4.03 11.53
C ARG A 149 -7.20 -3.36 10.86
N PRO A 150 -6.36 -2.64 11.62
CA PRO A 150 -5.14 -2.06 11.08
C PRO A 150 -4.30 -3.10 10.33
N LEU A 151 -3.81 -2.75 9.14
CA LEU A 151 -2.97 -3.65 8.36
C LEU A 151 -1.62 -3.86 9.06
N VAL A 152 -1.27 -5.12 9.26
CA VAL A 152 0.02 -5.49 9.85
C VAL A 152 1.07 -5.57 8.76
N VAL A 153 2.20 -4.91 9.00
CA VAL A 153 3.43 -5.09 8.24
C VAL A 153 4.43 -5.78 9.14
N THR A 154 4.91 -6.97 8.75
CA THR A 154 6.03 -7.61 9.46
C THR A 154 7.37 -7.21 8.86
N ALA A 155 8.42 -7.25 9.67
CA ALA A 155 9.77 -6.98 9.22
C ALA A 155 10.70 -8.19 9.40
N HIS A 156 11.71 -8.26 8.55
CA HIS A 156 12.88 -9.13 8.72
C HIS A 156 14.12 -8.38 8.25
N GLY A 157 15.31 -8.82 8.68
CA GLY A 157 16.58 -8.23 8.24
C GLY A 157 17.71 -8.35 9.26
N ASN A 158 18.90 -7.93 8.83
CA ASN A 158 20.15 -8.10 9.57
C ASN A 158 20.58 -6.87 10.40
N PHE A 159 19.75 -5.83 10.48
CA PHE A 159 20.05 -4.62 11.24
C PHE A 159 18.91 -4.27 12.21
N PRO A 160 19.19 -3.94 13.49
CA PRO A 160 18.16 -3.81 14.53
C PRO A 160 17.00 -2.87 14.19
N ALA A 161 17.30 -1.71 13.60
CA ALA A 161 16.32 -0.67 13.30
C ALA A 161 15.14 -1.13 12.43
N ILE A 162 15.30 -2.18 11.61
CA ILE A 162 14.20 -2.69 10.76
C ILE A 162 13.09 -3.39 11.54
N LYS A 163 13.39 -3.85 12.75
CA LYS A 163 12.46 -4.61 13.61
C LYS A 163 11.91 -3.80 14.77
N GLU A 164 12.38 -2.58 15.01
CA GLU A 164 12.03 -1.80 16.22
C GLU A 164 10.54 -1.44 16.30
N LYS A 165 9.89 -1.19 15.16
CA LYS A 165 8.49 -0.75 15.07
C LYS A 165 7.58 -1.76 14.38
N HIS A 166 8.05 -2.98 14.16
CA HIS A 166 7.35 -3.96 13.35
C HIS A 166 7.44 -5.35 13.97
N PRO A 167 6.34 -6.14 13.97
CA PRO A 167 6.39 -7.52 14.38
C PRO A 167 7.31 -8.32 13.44
N TYR A 168 8.00 -9.30 13.99
CA TYR A 168 8.89 -10.18 13.24
C TYR A 168 8.73 -11.62 13.74
N PHE A 169 9.09 -12.59 12.89
CA PHE A 169 9.08 -14.00 13.26
C PHE A 169 10.40 -14.37 13.94
N ASP A 170 10.34 -14.81 15.19
CA ASP A 170 11.50 -15.33 15.94
C ASP A 170 11.66 -16.85 15.81
N SER A 171 11.02 -17.45 14.80
CA SER A 171 11.00 -18.89 14.55
C SER A 171 11.59 -19.25 13.20
N ILE A 172 11.98 -20.51 13.04
CA ILE A 172 12.44 -21.03 11.75
C ILE A 172 11.21 -21.18 10.85
N VAL A 173 11.20 -20.42 9.75
CA VAL A 173 10.17 -20.50 8.71
C VAL A 173 10.83 -20.93 7.41
N HIS A 174 10.21 -21.88 6.71
CA HIS A 174 10.62 -22.28 5.37
C HIS A 174 9.67 -21.63 4.35
N LEU A 175 10.21 -20.76 3.51
CA LEU A 175 9.50 -20.05 2.45
C LEU A 175 10.11 -20.43 1.10
N PRO A 176 9.33 -20.39 0.00
CA PRO A 176 9.92 -20.41 -1.33
C PRO A 176 10.90 -19.23 -1.51
N GLY A 177 11.97 -19.45 -2.27
CA GLY A 177 12.93 -18.39 -2.58
C GLY A 177 12.37 -17.37 -3.58
N SER A 178 12.98 -16.19 -3.60
CA SER A 178 12.71 -15.11 -4.56
C SER A 178 14.03 -14.40 -4.90
N ALA A 179 14.06 -13.68 -6.02
CA ALA A 179 15.22 -12.86 -6.39
C ALA A 179 15.50 -11.78 -5.34
N GLN A 180 14.47 -11.21 -4.72
CA GLN A 180 14.62 -10.23 -3.63
C GLN A 180 15.27 -10.86 -2.39
N LEU A 181 14.86 -12.07 -2.00
CA LEU A 181 15.50 -12.80 -0.89
C LEU A 181 16.95 -13.17 -1.21
N ASN A 182 17.27 -13.47 -2.47
CA ASN A 182 18.65 -13.68 -2.90
C ASN A 182 19.49 -12.39 -2.87
N ILE A 183 18.90 -11.23 -3.19
CA ILE A 183 19.54 -9.92 -3.01
C ILE A 183 19.85 -9.68 -1.53
N GLU A 184 18.87 -9.91 -0.63
CA GLU A 184 19.07 -9.76 0.81
C GLU A 184 20.20 -10.65 1.34
N MET A 185 20.21 -11.93 0.93
CA MET A 185 21.25 -12.89 1.31
C MET A 185 22.63 -12.50 0.76
N GLU A 186 22.72 -11.99 -0.47
CA GLU A 186 23.99 -11.54 -1.06
C GLU A 186 24.53 -10.28 -0.36
N LEU A 187 23.66 -9.32 -0.03
CA LEU A 187 24.02 -8.14 0.76
C LEU A 187 24.51 -8.52 2.17
N ASP A 188 23.84 -9.49 2.82
CA ASP A 188 24.23 -9.98 4.14
C ASP A 188 25.64 -10.60 4.15
N LYS A 189 25.95 -11.42 3.14
CA LYS A 189 27.32 -11.99 2.95
C LYS A 189 28.40 -10.92 2.83
N ARG A 190 28.06 -9.72 2.34
CA ARG A 190 28.96 -8.57 2.22
C ARG A 190 28.91 -7.62 3.42
N GLY A 191 28.18 -7.98 4.48
CA GLY A 191 28.03 -7.16 5.68
C GLY A 191 27.24 -5.87 5.45
N LYS A 192 26.38 -5.83 4.44
CA LYS A 192 25.52 -4.68 4.13
C LYS A 192 24.17 -4.82 4.84
N LYS A 193 23.58 -3.69 5.23
CA LYS A 193 22.26 -3.68 5.88
C LYS A 193 21.18 -4.03 4.84
N ALA A 194 20.48 -5.13 5.08
CA ALA A 194 19.41 -5.60 4.22
C ALA A 194 18.27 -6.19 5.05
N GLY A 195 17.06 -6.04 4.54
CA GLY A 195 15.88 -6.66 5.08
C GLY A 195 14.65 -6.31 4.26
N GLY A 196 13.47 -6.66 4.75
CA GLY A 196 12.24 -6.40 4.04
C GLY A 196 11.03 -6.21 4.94
N PHE A 197 10.00 -5.62 4.33
CA PHE A 197 8.68 -5.44 4.90
C PHE A 197 7.67 -6.28 4.13
N THR A 198 6.85 -7.04 4.86
CA THR A 198 5.77 -7.84 4.28
C THR A 198 4.43 -7.34 4.77
N ALA A 199 3.61 -6.81 3.88
CA ALA A 199 2.23 -6.45 4.18
C ALA A 199 1.35 -7.71 4.24
N MET A 200 0.57 -7.84 5.31
CA MET A 200 -0.37 -8.93 5.50
C MET A 200 -1.73 -8.54 4.94
N VAL A 201 -2.06 -9.03 3.74
CA VAL A 201 -3.27 -8.67 3.00
C VAL A 201 -4.36 -9.71 3.27
N PRO A 202 -5.63 -9.31 3.54
CA PRO A 202 -6.71 -10.27 3.67
C PRO A 202 -6.82 -11.17 2.44
N ASN A 203 -6.80 -12.50 2.65
CA ASN A 203 -6.80 -13.49 1.56
C ASN A 203 -7.87 -13.21 0.48
N TYR A 204 -9.06 -12.79 0.89
CA TYR A 204 -10.21 -12.56 0.01
C TYR A 204 -10.12 -11.28 -0.85
N VAL A 205 -9.17 -10.37 -0.59
CA VAL A 205 -8.92 -9.18 -1.44
C VAL A 205 -7.57 -9.26 -2.17
N SER A 206 -6.83 -10.36 -2.01
CA SER A 206 -5.46 -10.49 -2.52
C SER A 206 -5.33 -10.40 -4.04
N GLY A 207 -6.39 -10.72 -4.80
CA GLY A 207 -6.42 -10.64 -6.26
C GLY A 207 -6.92 -9.31 -6.83
N SER A 208 -7.09 -8.27 -6.01
CA SER A 208 -7.52 -6.94 -6.43
C SER A 208 -6.62 -5.88 -5.83
N LEU A 209 -6.60 -4.68 -6.40
CA LEU A 209 -5.82 -3.58 -5.84
C LEU A 209 -6.27 -3.29 -4.39
N TYR A 210 -5.32 -3.31 -3.45
CA TYR A 210 -5.58 -3.04 -2.04
C TYR A 210 -4.66 -1.92 -1.53
N PRO A 211 -5.03 -0.64 -1.73
CA PRO A 211 -4.14 0.51 -1.49
C PRO A 211 -3.66 0.64 -0.04
N ALA A 212 -4.41 0.09 0.92
CA ALA A 212 -3.99 0.05 2.33
C ALA A 212 -2.67 -0.72 2.51
N ALA A 213 -2.41 -1.76 1.73
CA ALA A 213 -1.15 -2.49 1.78
C ALA A 213 0.01 -1.64 1.24
N THR A 214 -0.17 -1.02 0.08
CA THR A 214 0.80 -0.08 -0.52
C THR A 214 1.13 1.05 0.43
N LEU A 215 0.11 1.68 1.01
CA LEU A 215 0.25 2.78 1.97
C LEU A 215 1.09 2.38 3.18
N ASN A 216 0.79 1.22 3.79
CA ASN A 216 1.50 0.79 4.99
C ASN A 216 2.93 0.30 4.70
N LEU A 217 3.19 -0.27 3.52
CA LEU A 217 4.57 -0.55 3.07
C LEU A 217 5.38 0.74 2.95
N LEU A 218 4.85 1.76 2.29
CA LEU A 218 5.55 3.03 2.10
C LEU A 218 5.72 3.81 3.42
N ARG A 219 4.73 3.79 4.32
CA ARG A 219 4.88 4.34 5.68
C ARG A 219 5.97 3.63 6.48
N SER A 220 6.09 2.32 6.32
CA SER A 220 7.14 1.52 6.97
C SER A 220 8.53 1.92 6.45
N VAL A 221 8.64 2.19 5.14
CA VAL A 221 9.86 2.73 4.52
C VAL A 221 10.18 4.13 5.06
N GLU A 222 9.23 5.07 5.10
CA GLU A 222 9.46 6.42 5.66
C GLU A 222 10.01 6.36 7.09
N GLY A 223 9.48 5.45 7.91
CA GLY A 223 9.86 5.29 9.32
C GLY A 223 11.31 4.89 9.56
N ILE A 224 12.01 4.34 8.55
CA ILE A 224 13.39 3.83 8.67
C ILE A 224 14.38 4.47 7.69
N ALA A 225 13.89 4.95 6.55
CA ALA A 225 14.73 5.50 5.48
C ALA A 225 14.94 7.02 5.61
N ASP A 226 14.27 7.68 6.56
CA ASP A 226 14.29 9.15 6.74
C ASP A 226 13.93 9.89 5.44
N LEU A 227 12.88 9.38 4.78
CA LEU A 227 12.31 9.92 3.54
C LEU A 227 10.96 10.58 3.82
N LYS A 228 10.59 11.53 2.96
CA LYS A 228 9.25 12.13 2.90
C LYS A 228 8.54 11.76 1.60
N LEU A 229 7.61 10.83 1.69
CA LEU A 229 6.86 10.28 0.56
C LEU A 229 5.46 10.92 0.48
N PRO A 230 4.97 11.24 -0.73
CA PRO A 230 3.66 11.88 -0.90
C PRO A 230 2.53 10.83 -0.84
N LEU A 231 2.07 10.47 0.36
CA LEU A 231 1.13 9.33 0.55
C LEU A 231 -0.37 9.68 0.56
N HIS A 232 -0.73 10.97 0.51
CA HIS A 232 -2.12 11.44 0.65
C HIS A 232 -3.11 10.83 -0.36
N VAL A 233 -2.69 10.57 -1.61
CA VAL A 233 -3.55 9.92 -2.62
C VAL A 233 -3.87 8.48 -2.21
N LEU A 234 -2.87 7.74 -1.72
CA LEU A 234 -3.05 6.37 -1.25
C LEU A 234 -3.94 6.30 -0.01
N GLU A 235 -3.89 7.30 0.88
CA GLU A 235 -4.79 7.40 2.03
C GLU A 235 -6.26 7.51 1.60
N ARG A 236 -6.54 8.38 0.63
CA ARG A 236 -7.89 8.53 0.07
C ARG A 236 -8.34 7.26 -0.65
N ASP A 237 -7.46 6.67 -1.45
CA ASP A 237 -7.79 5.48 -2.23
C ASP A 237 -7.98 4.25 -1.31
N ALA A 238 -7.23 4.16 -0.22
CA ALA A 238 -7.42 3.15 0.83
C ALA A 238 -8.78 3.31 1.53
N ALA A 239 -9.14 4.53 1.95
CA ALA A 239 -10.42 4.79 2.59
C ALA A 239 -11.61 4.45 1.67
N LYS A 240 -11.50 4.75 0.38
CA LYS A 240 -12.52 4.40 -0.61
C LYS A 240 -12.68 2.88 -0.77
N VAL A 241 -11.58 2.13 -0.87
CA VAL A 241 -11.63 0.67 -0.99
C VAL A 241 -12.17 0.04 0.31
N GLU A 242 -11.82 0.60 1.45
CA GLU A 242 -12.33 0.16 2.76
C GLU A 242 -13.86 0.34 2.86
N GLU A 243 -14.39 1.50 2.46
CA GLU A 243 -15.85 1.75 2.40
C GLU A 243 -16.57 0.73 1.51
N GLN A 244 -16.02 0.45 0.32
CA GLN A 244 -16.58 -0.54 -0.60
C GLN A 244 -16.59 -1.97 -0.02
N LEU A 245 -15.53 -2.35 0.71
CA LEU A 245 -15.46 -3.65 1.37
C LEU A 245 -16.45 -3.76 2.54
N TYR A 246 -16.67 -2.66 3.27
CA TYR A 246 -17.68 -2.60 4.31
C TYR A 246 -19.10 -2.82 3.75
N GLU A 247 -19.46 -2.13 2.66
CA GLU A 247 -20.75 -2.31 1.99
C GLU A 247 -20.94 -3.76 1.54
N GLN A 248 -19.97 -4.32 0.81
CA GLN A 248 -20.03 -5.70 0.31
C GLN A 248 -20.13 -6.75 1.44
N THR A 249 -19.44 -6.50 2.55
CA THR A 249 -19.49 -7.39 3.72
C THR A 249 -20.82 -7.28 4.46
N ALA A 250 -21.38 -6.07 4.57
CA ALA A 250 -22.66 -5.82 5.25
C ALA A 250 -23.85 -6.46 4.51
N GLU A 251 -23.78 -6.55 3.18
CA GLU A 251 -24.82 -7.19 2.37
C GLU A 251 -24.81 -8.73 2.45
N ASN A 252 -23.75 -9.34 3.00
CA ASN A 252 -23.60 -10.79 3.03
C ASN A 252 -23.29 -11.33 4.44
N SER A 253 -24.29 -11.93 5.09
CA SER A 253 -24.18 -12.49 6.44
C SER A 253 -23.15 -13.60 6.59
N GLU A 254 -22.89 -14.38 5.53
CA GLU A 254 -21.87 -15.43 5.55
C GLU A 254 -20.46 -14.84 5.55
N ILE A 255 -20.21 -13.84 4.69
CA ILE A 255 -18.94 -13.11 4.66
C ILE A 255 -18.71 -12.39 5.99
N MET A 256 -19.74 -11.73 6.53
CA MET A 256 -19.69 -11.08 7.84
C MET A 256 -19.27 -12.06 8.95
N THR A 257 -19.79 -13.29 8.94
CA THR A 257 -19.42 -14.31 9.94
C THR A 257 -17.94 -14.68 9.85
N VAL A 258 -17.40 -14.81 8.64
CA VAL A 258 -15.96 -15.08 8.42
C VAL A 258 -15.12 -13.91 8.89
N VAL A 259 -15.50 -12.68 8.55
CA VAL A 259 -14.77 -11.46 8.98
C VAL A 259 -14.74 -11.37 10.51
N LEU A 260 -15.87 -11.58 11.20
CA LEU A 260 -15.92 -11.57 12.67
C LEU A 260 -15.03 -12.65 13.31
N LEU A 261 -14.87 -13.81 12.67
CA LEU A 261 -13.94 -14.83 13.14
C LEU A 261 -12.48 -14.37 13.00
N LEU A 262 -12.14 -13.77 11.86
CA LEU A 262 -10.81 -13.24 11.59
C LEU A 262 -10.46 -12.08 12.54
N GLU A 263 -11.44 -11.22 12.87
CA GLU A 263 -11.30 -10.17 13.88
C GLU A 263 -10.92 -10.73 15.25
N ARG A 264 -11.63 -11.76 15.73
CA ARG A 264 -11.29 -12.40 17.02
C ARG A 264 -9.88 -12.98 17.02
N GLN A 265 -9.50 -13.69 15.96
CA GLN A 265 -8.16 -14.26 15.83
C GLN A 265 -7.07 -13.19 15.75
N TYR A 266 -7.36 -12.05 15.12
CA TYR A 266 -6.47 -10.91 15.06
C TYR A 266 -6.27 -10.30 16.45
N ASP A 267 -7.38 -10.00 17.14
CA ASP A 267 -7.38 -9.35 18.46
C ASP A 267 -6.68 -10.23 19.51
N GLU A 268 -6.91 -11.55 19.48
CA GLU A 268 -6.21 -12.53 20.32
C GLU A 268 -4.70 -12.54 20.07
N ARG A 269 -4.27 -12.64 18.80
CA ARG A 269 -2.84 -12.64 18.44
C ARG A 269 -2.14 -11.33 18.79
N LEU A 270 -2.84 -10.21 18.63
CA LEU A 270 -2.34 -8.90 19.03
C LEU A 270 -2.12 -8.80 20.55
N ALA A 271 -3.05 -9.32 21.34
CA ALA A 271 -2.94 -9.36 22.80
C ALA A 271 -1.76 -10.25 23.25
N GLU A 272 -1.56 -11.40 22.62
CA GLU A 272 -0.40 -12.28 22.87
C GLU A 272 0.91 -11.57 22.53
N PHE A 273 0.98 -10.92 21.36
CA PHE A 273 2.16 -10.21 20.90
C PHE A 273 2.55 -9.06 21.85
N LYS A 274 1.59 -8.23 22.27
CA LYS A 274 1.80 -7.14 23.24
C LYS A 274 2.27 -7.65 24.59
N SER A 275 1.75 -8.80 25.03
CA SER A 275 2.16 -9.44 26.29
C SER A 275 3.61 -9.93 26.24
N ALA A 276 4.06 -10.41 25.07
CA ALA A 276 5.42 -10.88 24.86
C ALA A 276 6.43 -9.73 24.63
N HIS A 277 5.98 -8.59 24.08
CA HIS A 277 6.81 -7.45 23.72
C HIS A 277 6.29 -6.14 24.35
N PRO A 278 6.38 -6.00 25.69
CA PRO A 278 5.90 -4.81 26.37
C PRO A 278 6.66 -3.56 25.88
N GLY A 279 5.93 -2.55 25.42
CA GLY A 279 6.49 -1.27 24.95
C GLY A 279 6.76 -1.16 23.45
N MET A 280 6.50 -2.20 22.64
CA MET A 280 6.58 -2.09 21.18
C MET A 280 5.35 -1.36 20.62
N ALA A 281 5.57 -0.18 20.01
CA ALA A 281 4.53 0.55 19.29
C ALA A 281 4.38 -0.03 17.87
N LEU A 282 3.18 -0.55 17.56
CA LEU A 282 2.87 -1.08 16.23
C LEU A 282 2.42 0.04 15.27
N PRO A 283 2.68 -0.07 13.96
CA PRO A 283 2.27 0.95 13.00
C PRO A 283 0.74 1.00 12.89
N GLY A 284 0.15 2.20 12.92
CA GLY A 284 -1.30 2.39 12.77
C GLY A 284 -2.11 2.37 14.07
N GLU A 285 -1.52 1.94 15.19
CA GLU A 285 -2.01 2.36 16.50
C GLU A 285 -1.45 3.76 16.75
N ALA A 286 -2.30 4.79 16.81
CA ALA A 286 -1.90 6.03 17.47
C ALA A 286 -1.30 5.63 18.81
N SER A 287 -0.06 6.04 19.11
CA SER A 287 0.56 5.79 20.41
C SER A 287 -0.37 6.36 21.48
N LEU A 288 -1.27 5.52 22.00
CA LEU A 288 -2.08 5.85 23.14
C LEU A 288 -1.07 6.00 24.27
N PRO A 289 -0.96 7.18 24.89
CA PRO A 289 -0.02 7.36 25.98
C PRO A 289 -0.32 6.31 27.04
N THR A 290 0.74 5.75 27.61
CA THR A 290 0.62 4.76 28.69
C THR A 290 -0.23 5.33 29.84
N PRO A 291 -0.88 4.51 30.66
CA PRO A 291 -1.58 4.99 31.85
C PRO A 291 -0.71 5.87 32.75
N GLU A 292 0.59 5.59 32.79
CA GLU A 292 1.61 6.40 33.47
C GLU A 292 1.82 7.76 32.79
N GLU A 293 1.96 7.82 31.47
CA GLU A 293 2.09 9.07 30.71
C GLU A 293 0.80 9.92 30.77
N LEU A 294 -0.38 9.28 30.76
CA LEU A 294 -1.67 9.94 30.99
C LEU A 294 -1.75 10.47 32.42
N GLY A 295 -1.24 9.72 33.40
CA GLY A 295 -1.13 10.14 34.80
C GLY A 295 -0.23 11.36 34.96
N GLU A 296 0.96 11.35 34.39
CA GLU A 296 1.90 12.48 34.42
C GLU A 296 1.31 13.72 33.73
N ALA A 297 0.70 13.56 32.56
CA ALA A 297 0.06 14.67 31.85
C ALA A 297 -1.11 15.26 32.65
N PHE A 298 -1.87 14.41 33.35
CA PHE A 298 -2.96 14.83 34.21
C PHE A 298 -2.47 15.54 35.48
N GLU A 299 -1.40 15.06 36.11
CA GLU A 299 -0.77 15.73 37.25
C GLU A 299 -0.16 17.09 36.87
N GLN A 300 0.50 17.19 35.70
CA GLN A 300 0.99 18.47 35.17
C GLN A 300 -0.15 19.46 34.89
N TYR A 301 -1.27 18.98 34.36
CA TYR A 301 -2.46 19.79 34.13
C TYR A 301 -3.07 20.31 35.46
N LEU A 302 -3.21 19.45 36.47
CA LEU A 302 -3.69 19.86 37.79
C LEU A 302 -2.76 20.87 38.47
N ALA A 303 -1.43 20.68 38.37
CA ALA A 303 -0.45 21.63 38.89
C ALA A 303 -0.55 23.01 38.20
N SER A 304 -0.84 23.04 36.90
CA SER A 304 -1.04 24.29 36.16
C SER A 304 -2.31 25.06 36.57
N ILE A 305 -3.35 24.34 37.03
CA ILE A 305 -4.58 24.94 37.54
C ILE A 305 -4.36 25.50 38.95
N ASP A 306 -3.60 24.81 39.80
CA ASP A 306 -3.27 25.27 41.15
C ASP A 306 -2.39 26.54 41.13
N ASP A 307 -1.45 26.66 40.19
CA ASP A 307 -0.65 27.89 40.00
C ASP A 307 -1.50 29.08 39.52
N SER A 308 -2.60 28.82 38.81
CA SER A 308 -3.54 29.86 38.36
C SER A 308 -4.56 30.28 39.43
N ALA A 309 -4.59 29.62 40.59
CA ALA A 309 -5.53 29.87 41.69
C ALA A 309 -5.03 30.89 42.73
N SER A 310 -4.17 31.84 42.33
CA SER A 310 -3.77 32.97 43.18
C SER A 310 -4.14 34.33 42.57
N LEU A 311 -5.44 34.62 42.45
CA LEU A 311 -5.94 35.98 42.20
C LEU A 311 -7.19 36.34 43.04
N PRO A 312 -7.38 37.63 43.38
CA PRO A 312 -8.25 38.09 44.46
C PRO A 312 -9.73 38.22 44.04
N SER A 313 -10.61 38.22 45.04
CA SER A 313 -12.07 38.27 44.89
C SER A 313 -12.57 39.51 44.14
N ALA A 314 -13.49 39.30 43.19
CA ALA A 314 -14.55 40.24 42.88
C ALA A 314 -15.77 39.50 42.34
N HIS A 315 -16.91 39.70 43.01
CA HIS A 315 -18.25 39.36 42.56
C HIS A 315 -18.57 40.03 41.22
N GLU A 316 -19.18 39.31 40.26
CA GLU A 316 -20.43 39.70 39.58
C GLU A 316 -20.90 38.65 38.54
N GLY A 317 -22.15 38.20 38.71
CA GLY A 317 -23.12 37.93 37.62
C GLY A 317 -22.87 36.79 36.60
N LEU A 318 -23.34 35.58 36.90
CA LEU A 318 -23.64 34.53 35.91
C LEU A 318 -25.01 34.77 35.23
N PRO A 319 -25.15 34.44 33.93
CA PRO A 319 -26.36 33.80 33.44
C PRO A 319 -26.09 32.35 33.04
N SER A 320 -26.98 31.48 33.52
CA SER A 320 -26.97 30.03 33.39
C SER A 320 -27.34 29.56 31.98
N GLN A 321 -26.63 28.56 31.44
CA GLN A 321 -27.15 27.64 30.42
C GLN A 321 -26.79 26.18 30.75
N PRO A 322 -27.63 25.22 30.32
CA PRO A 322 -27.73 23.90 30.94
C PRO A 322 -26.78 22.87 30.32
N GLY A 323 -26.35 21.92 31.15
CA GLY A 323 -25.36 20.91 30.82
C GLY A 323 -25.78 19.89 29.76
N GLY A 324 -24.80 19.50 28.95
CA GLY A 324 -24.81 18.29 28.12
C GLY A 324 -23.56 17.45 28.45
N ARG A 325 -23.79 16.23 28.93
CA ARG A 325 -22.76 15.18 29.05
C ARG A 325 -22.34 14.75 27.64
N MET A 326 -21.04 14.71 27.37
CA MET A 326 -20.47 13.96 26.25
C MET A 326 -20.10 12.55 26.73
N PRO A 327 -20.60 11.47 26.12
CA PRO A 327 -19.95 10.17 26.17
C PRO A 327 -19.06 10.01 24.93
N GLY A 328 -17.77 9.77 25.13
CA GLY A 328 -16.91 9.23 24.08
C GLY A 328 -17.23 7.76 23.83
N THR A 329 -17.41 7.39 22.57
CA THR A 329 -17.48 6.01 22.10
C THR A 329 -16.34 5.77 21.11
N THR A 330 -15.65 4.63 21.24
CA THR A 330 -14.54 4.19 20.37
C THR A 330 -15.02 3.29 19.23
N ASP A 331 -16.33 3.20 18.99
CA ASP A 331 -16.91 2.45 17.87
C ASP A 331 -17.21 3.38 16.67
N PRO A 332 -16.55 3.21 15.51
CA PRO A 332 -16.80 4.03 14.31
C PRO A 332 -18.23 3.92 13.77
N ARG A 333 -18.96 2.82 14.07
CA ARG A 333 -20.35 2.63 13.62
C ARG A 333 -21.33 3.58 14.33
N GLU A 334 -21.06 3.94 15.57
CA GLU A 334 -21.89 4.89 16.34
C GLU A 334 -21.58 6.35 15.99
N ALA A 335 -20.34 6.64 15.60
CA ALA A 335 -19.94 7.96 15.11
C ALA A 335 -20.64 8.36 13.81
N LEU A 336 -20.98 7.40 12.94
CA LEU A 336 -21.71 7.66 11.70
C LEU A 336 -23.22 7.82 11.93
N ASN A 337 -23.83 7.00 12.81
CA ASN A 337 -25.26 7.09 13.12
C ASN A 337 -25.64 8.41 13.81
N SER A 338 -24.69 9.03 14.53
CA SER A 338 -24.89 10.34 15.17
C SER A 338 -24.84 11.52 14.19
N LEU A 339 -24.40 11.31 12.94
CA LEU A 339 -24.35 12.33 11.88
C LEU A 339 -25.62 12.36 10.99
N HIS A 340 -26.57 11.44 11.16
CA HIS A 340 -27.78 11.33 10.31
C HIS A 340 -29.10 11.58 11.03
N SER A 341 -29.08 12.21 12.20
CA SER A 341 -30.31 12.58 12.91
C SER A 341 -30.62 14.08 12.72
N GLU A 342 -31.35 14.45 11.67
CA GLU A 342 -32.08 15.73 11.61
C GLU A 342 -33.53 15.55 12.11
N PRO A 343 -34.14 16.57 12.74
CA PRO A 343 -35.43 16.44 13.40
C PRO A 343 -36.59 16.51 12.40
N THR A 344 -37.54 15.59 12.56
CA THR A 344 -38.84 15.60 11.88
C THR A 344 -39.67 16.82 12.29
N ALA A 345 -40.02 17.67 11.32
CA ALA A 345 -41.04 18.69 11.46
C ALA A 345 -42.36 18.22 10.80
N GLU A 346 -43.45 18.36 11.55
CA GLU A 346 -44.81 18.02 11.16
C GLU A 346 -45.37 18.99 10.10
N ASP A 347 -46.17 18.47 9.17
CA ASP A 347 -47.02 19.19 8.19
C ASP A 347 -48.48 18.90 8.58
N PRO A 348 -49.49 19.80 8.43
CA PRO A 348 -50.07 20.06 7.10
C PRO A 348 -50.79 21.43 6.90
N THR A 349 -50.97 21.88 5.64
CA THR A 349 -52.28 22.39 5.12
C THR A 349 -52.27 22.70 3.60
N SER A 350 -53.04 21.89 2.85
CA SER A 350 -54.10 22.31 1.89
C SER A 350 -53.81 23.00 0.53
N ALA A 351 -53.66 22.17 -0.52
CA ALA A 351 -54.40 22.16 -1.82
C ALA A 351 -54.23 23.31 -2.89
N PRO A 352 -54.77 23.18 -4.13
CA PRO A 352 -54.26 22.38 -5.27
C PRO A 352 -54.19 23.18 -6.62
N HIS A 353 -53.90 22.47 -7.74
CA HIS A 353 -53.87 22.85 -9.19
C HIS A 353 -52.46 23.02 -9.79
N ASN A 354 -52.12 22.64 -11.03
CA ASN A 354 -52.85 22.11 -12.20
C ASN A 354 -51.80 21.45 -13.13
N ASN A 355 -52.18 20.43 -13.92
CA ASN A 355 -51.39 19.93 -15.03
C ASN A 355 -52.27 19.82 -16.29
N PRO A 356 -51.78 20.25 -17.45
CA PRO A 356 -51.92 19.48 -18.69
C PRO A 356 -50.54 19.41 -19.40
N GLY A 357 -50.02 18.28 -19.87
CA GLY A 357 -50.61 17.30 -20.78
C GLY A 357 -49.96 17.49 -22.16
N GLU A 358 -49.21 16.51 -22.66
CA GLU A 358 -49.05 16.27 -24.10
C GLU A 358 -48.53 14.86 -24.41
N GLN A 359 -49.16 14.25 -25.41
CA GLN A 359 -48.95 12.91 -25.97
C GLN A 359 -48.25 13.01 -27.33
N GLY A 360 -47.60 11.93 -27.75
CA GLY A 360 -47.25 11.58 -29.14
C GLY A 360 -46.11 10.55 -29.11
N GLY A 361 -46.26 9.27 -29.50
CA GLY A 361 -46.57 8.76 -30.84
C GLY A 361 -45.28 8.80 -31.69
N SER A 362 -44.74 7.76 -32.34
CA SER A 362 -45.27 6.49 -32.84
C SER A 362 -44.13 5.59 -33.39
N SER A 363 -44.40 4.28 -33.51
CA SER A 363 -44.04 3.33 -34.62
C SER A 363 -42.60 3.23 -35.16
N HIS A 364 -41.92 2.08 -35.01
CA HIS A 364 -41.85 0.97 -35.99
C HIS A 364 -41.14 1.32 -37.31
N GLU A 365 -40.00 0.66 -37.59
CA GLU A 365 -39.74 0.04 -38.90
C GLU A 365 -38.68 -1.06 -38.80
N ASP A 366 -39.07 -2.21 -39.34
CA ASP A 366 -38.36 -3.49 -39.46
C ASP A 366 -37.69 -3.59 -40.84
N GLY A 367 -36.60 -4.36 -40.92
CA GLY A 367 -36.23 -5.11 -42.13
C GLY A 367 -34.78 -4.97 -42.63
N PRO A 368 -34.26 -5.93 -43.43
CA PRO A 368 -34.59 -7.36 -43.45
C PRO A 368 -33.35 -8.27 -43.37
N ASN A 369 -33.59 -9.48 -42.87
CA ASN A 369 -32.72 -10.65 -42.94
C ASN A 369 -32.60 -11.13 -44.41
N ARG A 370 -31.38 -11.50 -44.83
CA ARG A 370 -31.13 -12.21 -46.10
C ARG A 370 -30.81 -13.67 -45.81
N GLU A 371 -31.63 -14.56 -46.35
CA GLU A 371 -31.34 -15.98 -46.51
C GLU A 371 -30.85 -16.29 -47.94
N ASP A 372 -30.11 -17.40 -48.01
CA ASP A 372 -29.96 -18.38 -49.09
C ASP A 372 -28.87 -18.29 -50.17
N GLY A 373 -28.17 -19.44 -50.28
CA GLY A 373 -27.52 -19.95 -51.49
C GLY A 373 -26.08 -20.41 -51.28
N ALA A 374 -25.79 -21.58 -50.71
CA ALA A 374 -25.79 -22.91 -51.34
C ALA A 374 -24.38 -23.41 -51.79
N THR A 375 -24.02 -24.57 -51.21
CA THR A 375 -23.33 -25.74 -51.79
C THR A 375 -21.93 -25.60 -52.39
N GLY A 376 -21.02 -26.43 -51.87
CA GLY A 376 -19.74 -26.76 -52.52
C GLY A 376 -18.88 -27.71 -51.68
N ASP A 377 -19.37 -28.93 -51.48
CA ASP A 377 -18.58 -30.06 -51.00
C ASP A 377 -17.54 -30.45 -52.06
N HIS A 378 -16.27 -30.58 -51.68
CA HIS A 378 -15.32 -31.46 -52.35
C HIS A 378 -14.19 -31.82 -51.38
N ASP A 379 -14.37 -32.96 -50.71
CA ASP A 379 -13.33 -33.73 -50.06
C ASP A 379 -12.38 -34.37 -51.07
N ALA A 380 -11.08 -34.31 -50.75
CA ALA A 380 -10.07 -35.30 -51.12
C ALA A 380 -8.87 -35.19 -50.15
N GLU A 381 -8.94 -35.95 -49.05
CA GLU A 381 -7.97 -36.95 -48.51
C GLU A 381 -7.89 -36.98 -46.98
#